data_AF-A0A2W1BLX9-F1
#
_entry.id   AF-A0A2W1BLX9-F1
#
_cell.length_a   1.000
_cell.length_b   1.000
_cell.length_c   1.000
_cell.angle_alpha   90.00
_cell.angle_beta   90.00
_cell.angle_gamma   90.00
#
_symmetry.space_group_name_H-M   'P 1'
#
loop_
_entity.id
_entity.type
_entity.pdbx_description
1 polymer ?
#
loop_
_entity_poly.entity_id
_entity_poly.type
_entity_poly.pdbx_seq_one_letter_code
_entity_poly.pdbx_strand_id
1 'polypeptide(L)'
;MGYIMGKAEGHGDNWHGHVTALTVGPEYRRLGLAATLMNILEDVSEKKKAYFVDLFVRVSNKVAINMYKNLGYIVYRTVLEYYSGDPDEDAYGV
;
A
#
# COMPACT_ATOMS: atom_id res chain seq x y z
N MET A 1 0.02 -18.04 -3.89
CA MET A 1 -0.13 -17.65 -2.49
C MET A 1 0.21 -16.17 -2.38
N GLY A 2 -0.27 -15.48 -1.34
CA GLY A 2 0.02 -14.07 -1.12
C GLY A 2 -0.11 -13.72 0.36
N TYR A 3 0.46 -12.59 0.76
CA TYR A 3 0.41 -12.10 2.13
C TYR A 3 0.33 -10.57 2.14
N ILE A 4 -0.19 -10.04 3.25
CA ILE A 4 -0.15 -8.61 3.57
C ILE A 4 0.36 -8.44 5.00
N MET A 5 1.13 -7.40 5.21
CA MET A 5 1.65 -6.98 6.51
C MET A 5 1.47 -5.47 6.63
N GLY A 6 0.98 -5.02 7.78
CA GLY A 6 0.84 -3.61 8.09
C GLY A 6 0.79 -3.35 9.60
N LYS A 7 0.73 -2.08 9.95
CA LYS A 7 0.69 -1.58 11.34
C LYS A 7 -0.29 -0.40 11.43
N ALA A 8 -0.77 -0.10 12.62
CA ALA A 8 -1.40 1.18 12.89
C ALA A 8 -0.37 2.13 13.50
N GLU A 9 -0.24 3.33 12.98
CA GLU A 9 0.76 4.31 13.42
C GLU A 9 0.30 5.77 13.32
N GLY A 10 1.14 6.68 13.80
CA GLY A 10 0.85 8.11 13.90
C GLY A 10 0.26 8.52 15.25
N HIS A 11 -0.18 9.77 15.35
CA HIS A 11 -0.76 10.35 16.57
C HIS A 11 -1.82 11.40 16.22
N GLY A 12 -2.86 11.51 17.05
CA GLY A 12 -3.96 12.46 16.82
C GLY A 12 -4.62 12.24 15.47
N ASP A 13 -4.83 13.32 14.72
CA ASP A 13 -5.44 13.31 13.38
C ASP A 13 -4.61 12.56 12.32
N ASN A 14 -3.36 12.22 12.65
CA ASN A 14 -2.49 11.40 11.80
C ASN A 14 -2.54 9.92 12.19
N TRP A 15 -3.48 9.45 13.01
CA TRP A 15 -3.61 8.03 13.33
C TRP A 15 -4.14 7.24 12.11
N HIS A 16 -3.33 6.36 11.53
CA HIS A 16 -3.65 5.67 10.27
C HIS A 16 -3.14 4.22 10.25
N GLY A 17 -3.65 3.43 9.30
CA GLY A 17 -3.06 2.14 8.95
C GLY A 17 -1.95 2.33 7.91
N HIS A 18 -0.86 1.59 8.01
CA HIS A 18 0.23 1.60 7.04
C HIS A 18 0.44 0.20 6.46
N VAL A 19 0.40 0.08 5.13
CA VAL A 19 0.77 -1.18 4.45
C VAL A 19 2.28 -1.26 4.30
N THR A 20 2.91 -2.08 5.13
CA THR A 20 4.35 -2.31 5.07
C THR A 20 4.74 -3.19 3.88
N ALA A 21 3.95 -4.22 3.59
CA ALA A 21 4.20 -5.11 2.46
C ALA A 21 2.92 -5.82 2.00
N LEU A 22 2.74 -5.90 0.68
CA LEU A 22 1.71 -6.71 0.03
C LEU A 22 2.35 -7.45 -1.13
N THR A 23 2.29 -8.78 -1.12
CA THR A 23 2.87 -9.61 -2.19
C THR A 23 1.91 -10.72 -2.59
N VAL A 24 1.78 -10.93 -3.89
CA VAL A 24 1.08 -12.09 -4.48
C VAL A 24 2.03 -12.77 -5.48
N GLY A 25 2.22 -14.08 -5.30
CA GLY A 25 3.01 -14.92 -6.20
C GLY A 25 2.52 -14.82 -7.65
N PRO A 26 3.40 -14.73 -8.65
CA PRO A 26 3.04 -14.50 -10.05
C PRO A 26 1.90 -15.38 -10.57
N GLU A 27 1.95 -16.67 -10.25
CA GLU A 27 1.00 -17.70 -10.64
C GLU A 27 -0.38 -17.58 -9.98
N TYR A 28 -0.53 -16.67 -9.00
CA TYR A 28 -1.79 -16.37 -8.32
C TYR A 28 -2.25 -14.91 -8.51
N ARG A 29 -1.61 -14.16 -9.39
CA ARG A 29 -2.02 -12.78 -9.72
C ARG A 29 -3.30 -12.79 -10.57
N ARG A 30 -3.97 -11.64 -10.62
CA ARG A 30 -5.22 -11.42 -11.39
C ARG A 30 -6.42 -12.25 -10.94
N LEU A 31 -6.33 -12.92 -9.80
CA LEU A 31 -7.42 -13.64 -9.13
C LEU A 31 -8.12 -12.82 -8.03
N GLY A 32 -7.80 -11.52 -7.92
CA GLY A 32 -8.37 -10.65 -6.87
C GLY A 32 -7.72 -10.74 -5.50
N LEU A 33 -6.75 -11.64 -5.28
CA LEU A 33 -6.14 -11.87 -3.95
C LEU A 33 -5.57 -10.60 -3.30
N ALA A 34 -4.88 -9.75 -4.06
CA ALA A 34 -4.30 -8.52 -3.53
C ALA A 34 -5.38 -7.55 -3.01
N ALA A 35 -6.50 -7.42 -3.75
CA ALA A 35 -7.64 -6.62 -3.33
C ALA A 35 -8.30 -7.20 -2.07
N THR A 36 -8.47 -8.52 -2.00
CA THR A 36 -9.00 -9.18 -0.81
C THR A 36 -8.13 -8.94 0.42
N LEU A 37 -6.81 -9.04 0.27
CA LEU A 37 -5.85 -8.79 1.35
C LEU A 37 -5.88 -7.32 1.81
N MET A 38 -5.99 -6.37 0.87
CA MET A 38 -6.15 -4.94 1.18
C MET A 38 -7.44 -4.68 1.97
N ASN A 39 -8.58 -5.20 1.50
CA ASN A 39 -9.86 -5.03 2.20
C ASN A 39 -9.80 -5.54 3.64
N ILE A 40 -9.10 -6.65 3.90
CA ILE A 40 -8.91 -7.18 5.26
C ILE A 40 -8.10 -6.21 6.12
N LEU A 41 -7.03 -5.61 5.57
CA LEU A 41 -6.21 -4.65 6.30
C LEU A 41 -6.96 -3.34 6.57
N GLU A 42 -7.75 -2.87 5.60
CA GLU A 42 -8.62 -1.70 5.74
C GLU A 42 -9.66 -1.93 6.85
N ASP A 43 -10.33 -3.09 6.85
CA ASP A 43 -11.28 -3.50 7.90
C ASP A 43 -10.63 -3.51 9.29
N VAL A 44 -9.39 -3.98 9.39
CA VAL A 44 -8.64 -3.98 10.65
C VAL A 44 -8.26 -2.56 11.07
N SER A 45 -7.89 -1.70 10.11
CA SER A 45 -7.54 -0.30 10.35
C SER A 45 -8.74 0.51 10.82
N GLU A 46 -9.91 0.31 10.22
CA GLU A 46 -11.18 0.89 10.64
C GLU A 46 -11.53 0.48 12.08
N LYS A 47 -11.38 -0.81 12.43
CA LYS A 47 -11.56 -1.31 13.80
C LYS A 47 -10.58 -0.69 14.80
N LYS A 48 -9.41 -0.25 14.33
CA LYS A 48 -8.41 0.51 15.10
C LYS A 48 -8.68 2.02 15.12
N LYS A 49 -9.79 2.48 14.53
CA LYS A 49 -10.19 3.88 14.39
C LYS A 49 -9.17 4.72 13.63
N ALA A 50 -8.44 4.11 12.69
CA ALA A 50 -7.55 4.82 11.78
C ALA A 50 -8.35 5.75 10.87
N TYR A 51 -7.84 6.94 10.57
CA TYR A 51 -8.50 7.92 9.71
C TYR A 51 -8.34 7.60 8.22
N PHE A 52 -7.24 6.95 7.86
CA PHE A 52 -6.92 6.53 6.49
C PHE A 52 -5.95 5.35 6.52
N VAL A 53 -5.65 4.81 5.34
CA VAL A 53 -4.57 3.84 5.12
C VAL A 53 -3.62 4.42 4.10
N ASP A 54 -2.32 4.36 4.37
CA ASP A 54 -1.28 4.80 3.44
C ASP A 54 -0.30 3.67 3.09
N LEU A 55 0.45 3.89 2.02
CA LEU A 55 1.53 3.02 1.59
C LEU A 55 2.52 3.74 0.67
N PHE A 56 3.69 3.11 0.46
CA PHE A 56 4.65 3.53 -0.55
C PHE A 56 4.73 2.51 -1.69
N VAL A 57 4.79 3.01 -2.92
CA VAL A 57 4.94 2.18 -4.11
C VAL A 57 5.98 2.78 -5.07
N ARG A 58 6.88 1.94 -5.60
CA ARG A 58 7.85 2.30 -6.63
C ARG A 58 7.15 2.96 -7.83
N VAL A 59 7.67 4.09 -8.31
CA VAL A 59 7.07 4.81 -9.45
C VAL A 59 7.05 3.98 -10.74
N SER A 60 7.97 3.03 -10.89
CA SER A 60 8.02 2.08 -12.01
C SER A 60 6.95 0.99 -11.94
N ASN A 61 6.37 0.69 -10.77
CA ASN A 61 5.44 -0.41 -10.58
C ASN A 61 4.01 -0.04 -11.01
N LYS A 62 3.81 0.10 -12.33
CA LYS A 62 2.52 0.50 -12.92
C LYS A 62 1.39 -0.46 -12.59
N VAL A 63 1.69 -1.76 -12.41
CA VAL A 63 0.69 -2.77 -12.05
C VAL A 63 0.12 -2.51 -10.66
N ALA A 64 0.97 -2.30 -9.66
CA ALA A 64 0.54 -2.00 -8.30
C ALA A 64 -0.14 -0.63 -8.22
N ILE A 65 0.41 0.39 -8.88
CA ILE A 65 -0.19 1.73 -8.92
C ILE A 65 -1.61 1.68 -9.48
N ASN A 66 -1.83 0.97 -10.60
CA ASN A 66 -3.16 0.84 -11.18
C ASN A 66 -4.11 0.05 -10.27
N MET A 67 -3.62 -0.97 -9.57
CA MET A 67 -4.40 -1.73 -8.60
C MET A 67 -4.86 -0.82 -7.45
N TYR A 68 -3.96 -0.04 -6.82
CA TYR A 68 -4.33 0.85 -5.72
C TYR A 68 -5.29 1.95 -6.17
N LYS A 69 -5.09 2.54 -7.36
CA LYS A 69 -6.05 3.49 -7.95
C LYS A 69 -7.44 2.89 -8.14
N ASN A 70 -7.52 1.64 -8.60
CA ASN A 70 -8.79 0.94 -8.76
C ASN A 70 -9.47 0.60 -7.41
N LEU A 71 -8.70 0.55 -6.32
CA LEU A 71 -9.23 0.42 -4.96
C LEU A 71 -9.64 1.77 -4.35
N GLY A 72 -9.40 2.89 -5.04
CA GLY A 72 -9.77 4.23 -4.58
C GLY A 72 -8.64 5.04 -3.94
N TYR A 73 -7.43 4.50 -3.86
CA TYR A 73 -6.26 5.24 -3.35
C TYR A 73 -5.84 6.34 -4.33
N ILE A 74 -5.32 7.43 -3.80
CA ILE A 74 -4.87 8.59 -4.57
C ILE A 74 -3.41 8.90 -4.25
N VAL A 75 -2.64 9.34 -5.24
CA VAL A 75 -1.26 9.77 -4.97
C VAL A 75 -1.31 11.07 -4.19
N TYR A 76 -0.88 11.02 -2.93
CA TYR A 76 -0.81 12.18 -2.04
C TYR A 76 0.50 12.95 -2.24
N ARG A 77 1.61 12.25 -2.41
CA ARG A 77 2.94 12.85 -2.59
C ARG A 77 3.90 11.94 -3.36
N THR A 78 4.97 12.54 -3.87
CA THR A 78 6.16 11.80 -4.34
C THR A 78 7.26 11.94 -3.31
N VAL A 79 7.90 10.84 -2.95
CA VAL A 79 9.06 10.80 -2.05
C VAL A 79 10.28 10.46 -2.89
N LEU A 80 11.20 11.41 -3.00
CA LEU A 80 12.39 11.27 -3.82
C LEU A 80 13.35 10.23 -3.23
N GLU A 81 13.97 9.43 -4.08
CA GLU A 81 15.03 8.47 -3.72
C GLU A 81 14.65 7.54 -2.55
N TYR A 82 13.36 7.21 -2.41
CA TYR A 82 12.84 6.43 -1.28
C TYR A 82 13.33 4.98 -1.29
N TYR A 83 13.40 4.37 -2.47
CA TYR A 83 13.87 3.00 -2.62
C TYR A 83 15.32 2.98 -3.06
N SER A 84 16.20 2.50 -2.18
CA SER A 84 17.60 2.31 -2.53
C SER A 84 17.79 1.33 -3.68
N GLY A 85 18.71 1.63 -4.58
CA GLY A 85 19.00 0.86 -5.79
C GLY A 85 20.25 1.35 -6.52
N ASP A 86 20.35 1.03 -7.81
CA ASP A 86 21.35 1.59 -8.72
C ASP A 86 20.69 1.87 -10.10
N PRO A 87 20.18 3.10 -10.34
CA PRO A 87 20.07 4.23 -9.41
C PRO A 87 18.95 4.03 -8.35
N ASP A 88 18.94 4.91 -7.34
CA ASP A 88 17.82 5.02 -6.40
C ASP A 88 16.51 5.38 -7.13
N GLU A 89 15.38 4.96 -6.56
CA GLU A 89 14.06 5.14 -7.17
C GLU A 89 13.08 5.84 -6.23
N ASP A 90 12.36 6.83 -6.78
CA ASP A 90 11.26 7.51 -6.10
C ASP A 90 10.11 6.57 -5.75
N ALA A 91 9.31 6.98 -4.75
CA ALA A 91 8.06 6.35 -4.39
C ALA A 91 6.88 7.32 -4.52
N TYR A 92 5.73 6.80 -4.92
CA TYR A 92 4.46 7.46 -4.62
C TYR A 92 4.01 7.07 -3.22
N GLY A 93 3.70 8.07 -2.40
CA GLY A 93 2.88 7.91 -1.20
C GLY A 93 1.41 7.97 -1.62
N VAL A 94 0.71 6.86 -1.42
CA VAL A 94 -0.67 6.61 -1.85
C VAL A 94 -1.55 6.33 -0.65
#